data_AF-A0A7Y5W913-F1
#
_entry.id   AF-A0A7Y5W913-F1
#
_cell.length_a   1.000
_cell.length_b   1.000
_cell.length_c   1.000
_cell.angle_alpha   90.00
_cell.angle_beta   90.00
_cell.angle_gamma   90.00
#
_symmetry.space_group_name_H-M   'P 1'
#
loop_
_entity.id
_entity.type
_entity.pdbx_description
1 polymer ?
#
loop_
_entity_poly.entity_id
_entity_poly.type
_entity_poly.pdbx_seq_one_letter_code
_entity_poly.pdbx_strand_id
1 'polypeptide(L)' 'MVSETLSAKAKAQDLLRALVEAKSVVEQRGNPASTDLYKKVKGESSLEAAIASATRMVETYDRVLVELEGPRAPVMT' A
#
# COMPACT_ATOMS: atom_id res chain seq x y z
N MET A 1 -10.99 10.97 -14.60
CA MET A 1 -9.57 10.71 -14.31
C MET A 1 -9.20 11.00 -12.85
N VAL A 2 -9.26 12.24 -12.34
CA VAL A 2 -8.93 12.55 -10.92
C VAL A 2 -9.78 11.74 -9.92
N SER A 3 -11.10 11.72 -10.09
CA SER A 3 -12.00 10.96 -9.21
C SER A 3 -11.77 9.45 -9.25
N GLU A 4 -11.35 8.92 -10.40
CA GLU A 4 -11.01 7.50 -10.57
C GLU A 4 -9.69 7.17 -9.88
N THR A 5 -8.69 8.04 -10.00
CA THR A 5 -7.40 7.91 -9.29
C THR A 5 -7.59 8.02 -7.77
N LEU A 6 -8.47 8.90 -7.28
CA LEU A 6 -8.83 8.96 -5.86
C LEU A 6 -9.50 7.67 -5.38
N SER A 7 -10.42 7.11 -6.16
CA SER A 7 -11.07 5.83 -5.84
C SER A 7 -10.07 4.67 -5.83
N ALA A 8 -9.14 4.64 -6.78
CA ALA A 8 -8.08 3.65 -6.82
C ALA A 8 -7.13 3.77 -5.62
N LYS A 9 -6.77 5.00 -5.22
CA LYS A 9 -6.01 5.26 -3.99
C LYS A 9 -6.72 4.74 -2.75
N ALA A 10 -8.02 5.02 -2.59
CA ALA A 10 -8.80 4.54 -1.46
C ALA A 10 -8.78 3.00 -1.36
N LYS A 11 -8.98 2.30 -2.48
CA LYS A 11 -8.90 0.83 -2.53
C LYS A 11 -7.51 0.31 -2.16
N ALA A 12 -6.45 0.99 -2.60
CA ALA A 12 -5.08 0.61 -2.22
C ALA A 12 -4.80 0.83 -0.73
N GLN A 13 -5.36 1.88 -0.13
CA GLN A 13 -5.28 2.13 1.31
C GLN A 13 -6.05 1.08 2.12
N ASP A 14 -7.23 0.67 1.66
CA ASP A 14 -8.00 -0.40 2.29
C ASP A 14 -7.25 -1.74 2.23
N LEU A 15 -6.66 -2.06 1.08
CA LEU A 15 -5.80 -3.25 0.92
C LEU A 15 -4.60 -3.21 1.88
N LEU A 16 -3.90 -2.08 1.95
CA LEU A 16 -2.76 -1.91 2.85
C LEU A 16 -3.18 -2.13 4.32
N ARG A 17 -4.32 -1.57 4.72
CA ARG A 17 -4.86 -1.75 6.07
C ARG A 17 -5.15 -3.22 6.38
N ALA A 18 -5.82 -3.93 5.46
CA ALA A 18 -6.13 -5.34 5.64
C ALA A 18 -4.86 -6.22 5.76
N LEU A 19 -3.80 -5.90 4.98
CA LEU A 19 -2.53 -6.62 5.06
C LEU A 19 -1.81 -6.38 6.39
N VAL A 20 -1.81 -5.15 6.91
CA VAL A 20 -1.22 -4.80 8.21
C VAL A 20 -1.99 -5.48 9.37
N GLU A 21 -3.32 -5.54 9.27
CA GLU A 21 -4.14 -6.25 10.24
C GLU A 21 -3.86 -7.76 10.20
N ALA A 22 -3.78 -8.35 9.00
CA ALA A 22 -3.42 -9.77 8.84
C ALA A 22 -2.04 -10.07 9.45
N LYS A 23 -1.05 -9.18 9.29
CA LYS A 23 0.26 -9.30 9.94
C LYS A 23 0.12 -9.31 11.45
N SER A 24 -0.64 -8.37 12.00
CA SER A 24 -0.85 -8.26 13.45
C SER A 24 -1.51 -9.52 14.02
N VAL A 25 -2.48 -10.11 13.31
CA VAL A 25 -3.12 -11.38 13.71
C VAL A 25 -2.13 -12.55 13.69
N VAL A 26 -1.28 -12.64 12.66
CA VAL A 26 -0.26 -13.69 12.56
C VAL A 26 0.78 -13.57 13.68
N GLU A 27 1.21 -12.36 14.00
CA GLU A 27 2.15 -12.09 15.08
C GLU A 27 1.55 -12.42 16.47
N GLN A 28 0.29 -12.04 16.71
CA GLN A 28 -0.42 -12.33 17.96
C GLN A 28 -0.70 -13.82 18.17
N ARG A 29 -0.90 -14.59 17.10
CA ARG A 29 -1.13 -16.04 17.17
C ARG A 29 0.13 -16.86 17.50
N GLY A 30 1.29 -16.20 17.68
CA GLY A 30 2.47 -16.81 18.31
C GLY A 30 3.22 -17.85 17.47
N ASN A 31 2.93 -17.98 16.18
CA ASN A 31 3.67 -18.88 15.30
C ASN A 31 4.04 -18.26 13.93
N PRO A 32 4.91 -17.23 13.92
CA PRO A 32 5.37 -16.59 12.69
C PRO A 32 6.30 -17.48 11.86
N ALA A 33 6.91 -18.52 12.45
CA ALA A 33 7.93 -19.35 11.80
C ALA A 33 7.40 -20.58 11.06
N SER A 34 6.27 -21.18 11.48
CA SER A 34 5.70 -22.35 10.79
C SER A 34 4.80 -22.01 9.60
N THR A 35 4.25 -20.79 9.53
CA THR A 35 3.24 -20.43 8.53
C THR A 35 3.82 -19.70 7.32
N ASP A 36 4.99 -19.08 7.46
CA ASP A 36 5.64 -18.32 6.40
C ASP A 36 6.67 -19.16 5.64
N LEU A 37 6.16 -20.15 4.89
CA LEU A 37 6.97 -20.97 3.98
C LEU A 37 7.72 -20.10 2.96
N TYR A 38 7.17 -18.93 2.63
CA TYR A 38 7.80 -17.98 1.71
C TYR A 38 9.06 -17.37 2.31
N LYS A 39 9.00 -16.90 3.56
CA LYS A 39 10.18 -16.42 4.30
C LYS A 39 11.25 -17.50 4.46
N LYS A 40 10.84 -18.75 4.66
CA LYS A 40 11.77 -19.88 4.76
C LYS A 40 12.55 -20.13 3.46
N VAL A 41 11.94 -19.87 2.30
CA VAL A 41 12.53 -20.14 0.97
C VAL A 41 13.22 -18.92 0.38
N LYS A 42 12.69 -17.71 0.58
CA LYS A 42 13.16 -16.46 -0.04
C LYS A 42 13.90 -15.54 0.91
N GLY A 43 13.87 -15.80 2.22
CA GLY A 43 14.42 -14.90 3.25
C GLY A 43 13.50 -13.73 3.60
N GLU A 44 12.49 -13.46 2.78
CA GLU A 44 11.51 -12.38 2.96
C GLU A 44 10.09 -12.93 3.09
N SER A 45 9.32 -12.36 4.01
CA SER A 45 7.91 -12.72 4.20
C SER A 45 7.08 -12.27 3.00
N SER A 46 6.24 -13.16 2.48
CA SER A 46 5.30 -12.79 1.40
C SER A 46 4.34 -11.68 1.84
N LEU A 47 4.02 -11.63 3.14
CA LEU A 47 3.11 -10.62 3.69
C LEU A 47 3.82 -9.26 3.79
N GLU A 48 5.07 -9.24 4.24
CA GLU A 48 5.89 -8.02 4.25
C GLU A 48 6.08 -7.47 2.83
N ALA A 49 6.35 -8.35 1.86
CA ALA A 49 6.49 -7.97 0.46
C ALA A 49 5.18 -7.38 -0.10
N ALA A 50 4.03 -7.97 0.25
CA ALA A 50 2.73 -7.46 -0.15
C ALA A 50 2.44 -6.08 0.47
N ILE A 51 2.74 -5.89 1.75
CA ILE A 51 2.62 -4.59 2.44
C ILE A 51 3.50 -3.54 1.75
N ALA A 52 4.77 -3.85 1.50
CA ALA A 52 5.70 -2.93 0.84
C ALA A 52 5.21 -2.53 -0.56
N SER A 53 4.66 -3.49 -1.32
CA SER A 53 4.08 -3.23 -2.64
C SER A 53 2.84 -2.33 -2.55
N ALA A 54 1.92 -2.60 -1.63
CA ALA A 54 0.72 -1.79 -1.44
C ALA A 54 1.04 -0.35 -1.00
N THR A 55 2.06 -0.16 -0.15
CA THR A 55 2.56 1.17 0.21
C THR A 55 3.05 1.93 -1.01
N ARG A 56 3.89 1.31 -1.86
CA ARG A 56 4.37 1.93 -3.11
C ARG A 56 3.22 2.28 -4.06
N MET A 57 2.16 1.47 -4.10
CA MET A 57 0.97 1.79 -4.89
C MET A 57 0.28 3.07 -4.39
N VAL A 58 0.08 3.23 -3.08
CA VAL A 58 -0.50 4.45 -2.50
C VAL A 58 0.35 5.67 -2.84
N GLU A 59 1.67 5.59 -2.65
CA GLU A 59 2.61 6.66 -3.00
C GLU A 59 2.56 7.04 -4.49
N THR A 60 2.40 6.04 -5.36
CA THR A 60 2.27 6.26 -6.80
C THR A 60 0.99 7.02 -7.12
N TYR A 61 -0.15 6.62 -6.51
CA TYR A 61 -1.39 7.36 -6.70
C TYR A 61 -1.31 8.78 -6.16
N ASP A 62 -0.63 9.00 -5.04
CA ASP A 62 -0.38 10.35 -4.51
C ASP A 62 0.38 11.23 -5.51
N ARG A 63 1.46 10.71 -6.12
CA ARG A 63 2.21 11.45 -7.15
C ARG A 63 1.35 11.77 -8.37
N VAL A 64 0.58 10.80 -8.85
CA VAL A 64 -0.32 11.01 -10.00
C VAL A 64 -1.41 12.04 -9.68
N LEU A 65 -1.95 12.05 -8.46
CA LEU A 65 -2.93 13.06 -8.06
C LEU A 65 -2.33 14.46 -8.05
N VAL A 66 -1.11 14.62 -7.52
CA VAL A 66 -0.40 15.91 -7.56
C VAL A 66 -0.15 16.38 -8.99
N GLU A 67 0.25 15.48 -9.90
CA GLU A 67 0.43 15.81 -11.31
C GLU A 67 -0.88 16.21 -12.00
N LEU A 68 -1.99 15.54 -11.67
CA LEU A 68 -3.31 15.83 -12.23
C LEU A 68 -3.94 17.12 -11.68
N GLU A 69 -3.63 17.50 -10.45
CA GLU A 69 -4.08 18.77 -9.85
C GLU A 69 -3.35 19.98 -10.47
N GLY A 70 -2.14 19.75 -11.01
CA GLY A 70 -1.34 20.75 -11.72
C GLY A 70 -0.88 21.92 -10.85
N PRO A 71 0.13 22.70 -11.29
CA PRO A 71 0.42 23.98 -10.67
C PRO A 71 -0.81 24.86 -10.87
N ARG A 72 -1.50 25.19 -9.78
CA ARG A 72 -2.53 26.24 -9.74
C ARG A 72 -1.91 27.47 -10.39
N ALA A 73 -2.30 27.77 -11.63
CA ALA A 73 -1.74 28.87 -12.39
C ALA A 73 -1.77 30.14 -11.52
N PRO A 74 -0.67 30.91 -11.43
CA PRO A 74 -0.72 32.16 -10.70
C PRO A 74 -1.81 33.01 -11.33
N VAL A 75 -2.81 33.37 -10.52
CA VAL A 75 -3.80 34.38 -10.87
C VAL A 75 -2.99 35.66 -11.04
N MET A 76 -2.66 36.01 -12.29
CA MET A 76 -2.15 37.33 -12.62
C MET A 76 -3.30 38.31 -12.37
N THR A 77 -3.24 38.96 -11.21
CA THR A 77 -3.96 40.20 -10.87
C THR A 77 -3.49 41.35 -11.76
#